data_AF-A0A1W9MGU5-F1
#
_entry.id   AF-A0A1W9MGU5-F1
#
_cell.length_a   1.000
_cell.length_b   1.000
_cell.length_c   1.000
_cell.angle_alpha   90.00
_cell.angle_beta   90.00
_cell.angle_gamma   90.00
#
_symmetry.space_group_name_H-M   'P 1'
#
loop_
_entity.id
_entity.type
_entity.pdbx_description
1 polymer ?
#
loop_
_entity_poly.entity_id
_entity_poly.type
_entity_poly.pdbx_seq_one_letter_code
_entity_poly.pdbx_strand_id
1 'polypeptide(L)' 'MASEKNCLRCKFLRLRDGSGGLCRFGTAAGAPKTTVALDHYCPHWQDGGQQYYIRLGWLKALAQEESRAD' A
#
# COMPACT_ATOMS: atom_id res chain seq x y z
N MET A 1 10.05 18.97 3.61
CA MET A 1 8.67 18.47 3.79
C MET A 1 8.77 17.03 4.26
N ALA A 2 8.32 16.72 5.47
CA ALA A 2 8.30 15.33 5.94
C ALA A 2 7.26 14.56 5.10
N SER A 3 7.65 13.44 4.50
CA SER A 3 6.73 12.56 3.80
C SER A 3 5.62 12.11 4.75
N GLU A 4 4.36 12.18 4.29
CA GLU A 4 3.21 11.70 5.06
C GLU A 4 3.38 10.21 5.42
N LYS A 5 3.16 9.86 6.69
CA LYS A 5 3.23 8.47 7.12
C LYS A 5 1.89 7.81 6.82
N ASN A 6 1.82 7.01 5.76
CA ASN A 6 0.67 6.18 5.44
C ASN A 6 1.06 4.80 4.90
N CYS A 7 0.12 3.86 4.87
CA CYS A 7 0.33 2.48 4.47
C CYS A 7 0.81 2.39 3.03
N LEU A 8 0.32 3.24 2.13
CA LEU A 8 0.79 3.32 0.74
C LEU A 8 2.32 3.55 0.65
N ARG A 9 2.87 4.36 1.56
CA ARG A 9 4.31 4.64 1.69
C ARG A 9 5.07 3.63 2.55
N CYS A 10 4.41 2.67 3.19
CA CYS A 10 5.05 1.75 4.12
C CYS A 10 5.75 0.59 3.43
N LYS A 11 6.98 0.23 3.82
CA LYS A 11 7.71 -0.93 3.26
C LYS A 11 7.00 -2.27 3.47
N PHE A 12 6.20 -2.36 4.53
CA PHE A 12 5.48 -3.60 4.90
C PHE A 12 4.21 -3.85 4.09
N LEU A 13 3.69 -2.83 3.39
CA LEU A 13 2.51 -2.99 2.55
C LEU A 13 2.80 -3.92 1.37
N ARG A 14 1.90 -4.88 1.15
CA ARG A 14 1.71 -5.56 -0.13
C ARG A 14 0.37 -5.09 -0.68
N LEU A 15 0.42 -4.24 -1.69
CA LEU A 15 -0.77 -3.72 -2.38
C LEU A 15 -1.56 -4.88 -3.01
N ARG A 16 -2.90 -4.80 -2.97
CA ARG A 16 -3.80 -5.82 -3.52
C ARG A 16 -4.72 -5.26 -4.59
N ASP A 17 -5.29 -4.09 -4.35
CA ASP A 17 -6.29 -3.44 -5.20
C ASP A 17 -6.20 -1.90 -5.03
N GLY A 18 -7.12 -1.18 -5.69
CA GLY A 18 -7.21 0.28 -5.62
C GLY A 18 -7.52 0.85 -4.24
N SER A 19 -8.07 0.03 -3.33
CA SER A 19 -8.57 0.46 -2.01
C SER A 19 -7.63 0.11 -0.86
N GLY A 20 -6.76 -0.89 -1.02
CA GLY A 20 -5.96 -1.38 0.07
C GLY A 20 -4.99 -2.51 -0.25
N GLY A 21 -4.47 -3.09 0.83
CA GLY A 21 -3.54 -4.20 0.73
C GLY A 21 -3.36 -4.93 2.05
N LEU A 22 -2.30 -5.72 2.11
CA LEU A 22 -1.97 -6.53 3.28
C LEU A 22 -0.71 -5.98 3.96
N CYS A 23 -0.79 -5.78 5.27
CA CYS A 23 0.37 -5.53 6.11
C CYS A 23 1.15 -6.83 6.33
N ARG A 24 2.46 -6.80 6.07
CA ARG A 24 3.38 -7.94 6.29
C ARG A 24 4.31 -7.75 7.48
N PHE A 25 4.05 -6.76 8.33
CA PHE A 25 4.82 -6.58 9.55
C PHE A 25 4.55 -7.74 10.51
N GLY A 26 5.61 -8.39 11.02
CA GLY A 26 5.49 -9.47 12.01
C GLY A 26 4.82 -10.76 11.52
N THR A 27 4.44 -10.87 10.24
CA THR A 27 3.79 -12.09 9.72
C THR A 27 4.85 -13.14 9.39
N ALA A 28 4.89 -14.23 10.16
CA ALA A 28 5.56 -15.46 9.76
C ALA A 28 4.87 -16.09 8.53
N ALA A 29 5.55 -17.00 7.83
CA ALA A 29 4.93 -17.75 6.74
C ALA A 29 3.72 -18.54 7.29
N GLY A 30 2.53 -18.28 6.74
CA GLY A 30 1.28 -18.93 7.16
C GLY A 30 0.44 -18.15 8.20
N ALA A 31 0.92 -17.03 8.73
CA ALA A 31 0.11 -16.20 9.64
C ALA A 31 -0.98 -15.41 8.89
N PRO A 32 -2.16 -15.18 9.51
CA PRO A 32 -3.19 -14.33 8.93
C PRO A 32 -2.64 -12.93 8.69
N LYS A 33 -2.81 -12.42 7.46
CA LYS A 33 -2.33 -11.11 7.05
C LYS A 33 -3.42 -10.07 7.32
N THR A 34 -3.04 -8.95 7.94
CA THR A 34 -3.98 -7.85 8.22
C THR A 34 -4.23 -7.03 6.97
N THR A 35 -5.50 -6.88 6.58
CA THR A 35 -5.91 -5.94 5.53
C THR A 35 -5.84 -4.50 6.06
N VAL A 36 -5.32 -3.59 5.25
CA VAL A 36 -5.14 -2.17 5.60
C VAL A 36 -5.60 -1.26 4.47
N ALA A 37 -6.20 -0.13 4.84
CA ALA A 37 -6.45 1.00 3.95
C ALA A 37 -5.14 1.75 3.64
N LEU A 38 -5.09 2.43 2.49
CA LEU A 38 -3.86 3.06 1.97
C LEU A 38 -3.44 4.34 2.73
N ASP A 39 -4.42 5.07 3.27
CA ASP A 39 -4.29 6.33 4.00
C ASP A 39 -4.01 6.15 5.50
N HIS A 40 -4.28 4.97 6.06
CA HIS A 40 -3.97 4.63 7.45
C HIS A 40 -2.47 4.55 7.75
N TYR A 41 -2.10 4.58 9.03
CA TYR A 41 -0.73 4.29 9.49
C TYR A 41 -0.72 3.60 10.85
N CYS A 42 0.44 3.07 11.25
CA CYS A 42 0.64 2.47 12.56
C CYS A 42 2.04 2.77 13.12
N PRO A 43 2.31 2.51 14.41
CA PRO A 43 3.63 2.74 15.02
C PRO A 43 4.78 1.96 14.38
N HIS A 44 4.50 0.84 13.71
CA HIS A 44 5.51 0.03 13.01
C HIS A 44 5.83 0.53 11.60
N TRP A 45 5.28 1.67 11.18
CA TRP A 45 5.51 2.23 9.86
C TRP A 45 6.99 2.46 9.59
N GLN A 46 7.44 2.09 8.40
CA GLN A 46 8.78 2.38 7.90
C GLN A 46 8.70 2.77 6.43
N ASP A 47 9.49 3.78 6.03
CA ASP A 47 9.48 4.27 4.67
C ASP A 47 9.84 3.18 3.66
N GLY A 48 9.01 3.04 2.63
CA GLY A 48 9.20 2.13 1.50
C GLY A 48 10.02 2.74 0.36
N GLY A 49 10.32 4.04 0.40
CA GLY A 49 11.11 4.73 -0.61
C GLY A 49 10.54 4.53 -2.02
N GLN A 50 11.30 3.89 -2.90
CA GLN A 50 10.88 3.62 -4.29
C GLN A 50 9.59 2.80 -4.40
N GLN A 51 9.28 1.94 -3.42
CA GLN A 51 8.06 1.14 -3.41
C GLN A 51 6.79 2.00 -3.44
N TYR A 52 6.84 3.21 -2.87
CA TYR A 52 5.73 4.16 -2.94
C TYR A 52 5.40 4.54 -4.39
N TYR A 53 6.42 4.91 -5.17
CA TYR A 53 6.22 5.38 -6.55
C TYR A 53 5.77 4.27 -7.48
N ILE A 54 6.27 3.04 -7.28
CA ILE A 54 5.82 1.85 -8.01
C ILE A 54 4.32 1.61 -7.76
N ARG A 55 3.90 1.61 -6.49
CA ARG A 55 2.49 1.44 -6.11
C ARG A 55 1.62 2.56 -6.65
N LEU A 56 2.08 3.80 -6.57
CA LEU A 56 1.36 4.97 -7.10
C LEU A 56 1.16 4.87 -8.61
N GLY A 57 2.19 4.43 -9.36
CA GLY A 57 2.07 4.21 -10.80
C GLY A 57 1.03 3.15 -11.14
N TRP A 58 1.01 2.05 -10.39
CA TRP A 58 0.02 0.99 -10.58
C TRP A 58 -1.42 1.45 -10.25
N LEU A 59 -1.63 2.19 -9.15
CA LEU A 59 -2.95 2.74 -8.80
C LEU A 59 -3.48 3.71 -9.88
N LYS A 60 -2.59 4.51 -10.47
CA LYS A 60 -2.97 5.39 -11.60
C LYS A 60 -3.36 4.59 -12.84
N ALA A 61 -2.65 3.52 -13.15
CA ALA A 61 -2.99 2.64 -14.27
C ALA A 61 -4.37 1.97 -14.06
N LEU A 62 -4.64 1.47 -12.85
CA LEU A 62 -5.95 0.92 -12.50
C LEU A 62 -7.08 1.94 -12.68
N ALA A 63 -6.92 3.14 -12.14
CA ALA A 63 -7.95 4.18 -12.27
C ALA A 63 -8.22 4.57 -13.73
N GLN A 64 -7.19 4.53 -14.59
CA GLN A 64 -7.35 4.76 -16.03
C GLN A 64 -8.07 3.61 -16.73
N GLU A 65 -7.83 2.37 -16.33
CA GLU A 65 -8.55 1.20 -16.87
C GLU A 65 -10.03 1.23 -16.47
N GLU A 66 -10.33 1.53 -15.20
CA GLU A 66 -11.71 1.70 -14.72
C GLU A 66 -12.45 2.81 -15.47
N SER A 67 -11.80 3.95 -15.70
CA SER A 67 -12.38 5.07 -16.45
C SER A 67 -12.59 4.80 -17.95
N ARG A 68 -11.97 3.74 -18.50
CA ARG A 68 -12.10 3.36 -19.93
C ARG A 68 -13.14 2.26 -20.15
N ALA A 69 -13.63 1.64 -19.08
CA ALA A 69 -14.64 0.59 -19.13
C ALA A 69 -16.09 1.15 -19.04
N ASP A 70 -16.23 2.46 -18.86
CA ASP A 70 -17.47 3.25 -18.86
C ASP A 70 -17.56 4.05 -20.17
#